data_AF-A0A383B841-F1
#
_entry.id   AF-A0A383B841-F1
#
_cell.length_a   1.000
_cell.length_b   1.000
_cell.length_c   1.000
_cell.angle_alpha   90.00
_cell.angle_beta   90.00
_cell.angle_gamma   90.00
#
_symmetry.space_group_name_H-M   'P 1'
#
loop_
_entity.id
_entity.type
_entity.pdbx_description
1 polymer ?
#
loop_
_entity_poly.entity_id
_entity_poly.type
_entity_poly.pdbx_seq_one_letter_code
_entity_poly.pdbx_strand_id
1 'polypeptide(L)'
;GMRKDRIIPVMLKELADKNEIKVFGNGERTTNFIHISDLIKVINFFLQSSYHGSINVGKENVSLLEIANKLIKIKGNKQSKIKLIEEGKKEKFILDTSKLNELIKL
;
A
#
# COMPACT_ATOMS: atom_id res chain seq x y z
N GLY A 1 -1.40 -6.31 -16.99
CA GLY A 1 -0.40 -5.48 -16.27
C GLY A 1 -1.09 -4.64 -15.20
N MET A 2 -0.34 -4.11 -14.21
CA MET A 2 -0.89 -3.23 -13.15
C MET A 2 -1.57 -2.01 -13.79
N ARG A 3 -2.77 -1.65 -13.32
CA ARG A 3 -3.49 -0.49 -13.88
C ARG A 3 -2.71 0.80 -13.60
N LYS A 4 -2.52 1.62 -14.64
CA LYS A 4 -1.69 2.84 -14.58
C LYS A 4 -2.28 3.94 -13.69
N ASP A 5 -3.57 3.86 -13.37
CA ASP A 5 -4.28 4.79 -12.50
C ASP A 5 -4.18 4.45 -11.00
N ARG A 6 -3.44 3.39 -10.64
CA ARG A 6 -3.18 3.04 -9.24
C ARG A 6 -2.03 3.84 -8.67
N ILE A 7 -2.05 4.02 -7.34
CA ILE A 7 -1.17 4.93 -6.63
C ILE A 7 0.32 4.65 -6.84
N ILE A 8 0.77 3.39 -6.73
CA ILE A 8 2.19 3.05 -6.92
C ILE A 8 2.65 3.34 -8.37
N PRO A 9 1.96 2.87 -9.43
CA PRO A 9 2.29 3.25 -10.81
C PRO A 9 2.33 4.76 -11.06
N VAL A 10 1.36 5.50 -10.51
CA VAL A 10 1.32 6.96 -10.64
C VAL A 10 2.56 7.59 -10.00
N MET A 11 2.86 7.24 -8.74
CA MET A 11 4.03 7.78 -8.03
C MET A 11 5.36 7.41 -8.71
N LEU A 12 5.49 6.18 -9.20
CA LEU A 12 6.68 5.75 -9.95
C LEU A 12 6.84 6.52 -11.26
N LYS A 13 5.74 6.80 -11.96
CA LYS A 13 5.75 7.61 -13.18
C LYS A 13 6.14 9.06 -12.88
N GLU A 14 5.57 9.67 -11.84
CA GLU A 14 5.93 11.03 -11.43
C GLU A 14 7.40 11.14 -11.04
N LEU A 15 7.91 10.16 -10.28
CA LEU A 15 9.32 10.08 -9.92
C LEU A 15 10.21 9.95 -11.16
N ALA A 16 9.86 9.09 -12.11
CA ALA A 16 10.63 8.89 -13.34
C ALA A 16 10.63 10.12 -14.25
N ASP A 17 9.48 10.79 -14.41
CA ASP A 17 9.31 11.88 -15.35
C ASP A 17 9.82 13.22 -14.80
N LYS A 18 9.66 13.46 -13.49
CA LYS A 18 9.84 14.77 -12.87
C LYS A 18 10.82 14.78 -11.70
N ASN A 19 11.34 13.60 -11.32
CA ASN A 19 12.11 13.41 -10.10
C ASN A 19 11.37 13.94 -8.84
N GLU A 20 10.04 13.87 -8.86
CA GLU A 20 9.15 14.39 -7.82
C GLU A 20 7.94 13.46 -7.67
N ILE A 21 7.53 13.16 -6.43
CA ILE A 21 6.27 12.47 -6.16
C ILE A 21 5.28 13.46 -5.56
N LYS A 22 4.07 13.55 -6.12
CA LYS A 22 2.99 14.36 -5.53
C LYS A 22 2.21 13.54 -4.51
N VAL A 23 2.06 14.09 -3.31
CA VAL A 23 1.28 13.51 -2.23
C VAL A 23 0.17 14.48 -1.87
N PHE A 24 -1.08 14.06 -2.05
CA PHE A 24 -2.26 14.89 -1.82
C PHE A 24 -2.62 14.98 -0.33
N GLY A 25 -3.18 16.12 0.07
CA GLY A 25 -3.33 16.52 1.45
C GLY A 25 -2.00 16.67 2.20
N ASN A 26 -2.00 16.28 3.47
CA ASN A 26 -0.80 16.20 4.30
C ASN A 26 -0.13 14.81 4.24
N GLY A 27 -0.57 13.94 3.32
CA GLY A 27 -0.02 12.58 3.17
C GLY A 27 -0.47 11.56 4.21
N GLU A 28 -1.33 11.94 5.16
CA GLU A 28 -1.82 11.07 6.23
C GLU A 28 -2.87 10.05 5.79
N ARG A 29 -3.38 10.13 4.56
CA ARG A 29 -4.31 9.13 4.05
C ARG A 29 -3.63 7.77 4.10
N THR A 30 -4.22 6.85 4.86
CA THR A 30 -3.72 5.48 5.02
C THR A 30 -4.56 4.51 4.19
N THR A 31 -3.90 3.43 3.78
CA THR A 31 -4.53 2.29 3.12
C THR A 31 -3.77 1.01 3.49
N ASN A 32 -4.34 -0.15 3.18
CA ASN A 32 -3.70 -1.44 3.45
C ASN A 32 -3.12 -2.03 2.16
N PHE A 33 -1.88 -2.51 2.22
CA PHE A 33 -1.25 -3.26 1.13
C PHE A 33 -0.94 -4.69 1.55
N ILE A 34 -1.02 -5.60 0.58
CA ILE A 34 -0.53 -6.96 0.65
C ILE A 34 0.21 -7.29 -0.63
N HIS A 35 1.39 -7.92 -0.50
CA HIS A 35 2.13 -8.39 -1.66
C HIS A 35 1.41 -9.59 -2.28
N ILE A 36 1.44 -9.71 -3.62
CA ILE A 36 0.70 -10.76 -4.32
C ILE A 36 1.10 -12.17 -3.87
N SER A 37 2.38 -12.40 -3.60
CA SER A 37 2.86 -13.69 -3.09
C SER A 37 2.29 -14.04 -1.72
N ASP A 38 2.08 -13.06 -0.85
CA ASP A 38 1.49 -13.31 0.47
C ASP A 38 -0.01 -13.51 0.37
N LEU A 39 -0.69 -12.78 -0.52
CA LEU A 39 -2.10 -13.01 -0.82
C LEU A 39 -2.34 -14.44 -1.34
N ILE A 40 -1.48 -14.92 -2.25
CA ILE A 40 -1.57 -16.30 -2.76
C ILE A 40 -1.45 -17.32 -1.62
N LYS A 41 -0.52 -17.13 -0.68
CA LYS A 41 -0.39 -18.02 0.49
C LYS A 41 -1.66 -18.03 1.34
N VAL A 42 -2.24 -16.86 1.61
CA VAL A 42 -3.48 -16.73 2.38
C VAL A 42 -4.64 -17.45 1.68
N ILE A 43 -4.79 -17.26 0.36
CA ILE A 43 -5.83 -17.95 -0.42
C ILE A 43 -5.61 -19.46 -0.37
N ASN A 44 -4.38 -19.94 -0.56
CA ASN A 44 -4.08 -21.37 -0.53
C ASN A 44 -4.39 -22.00 0.83
N PHE A 45 -4.09 -21.29 1.94
CA PHE A 45 -4.49 -21.72 3.28
C PHE A 45 -6.01 -21.90 3.39
N PHE A 46 -6.81 -20.93 2.93
CA PHE A 46 -8.26 -21.00 3.05
C PHE A 46 -8.91 -22.03 2.14
N LEU A 47 -8.32 -22.35 0.98
CA LEU A 47 -8.80 -23.44 0.12
C LEU A 47 -8.74 -24.82 0.79
N GLN A 48 -7.86 -24.98 1.78
CA GLN A 48 -7.68 -26.23 2.53
C GLN A 48 -8.24 -26.15 3.97
N SER A 49 -8.77 -24.99 4.35
CA SER A 49 -9.27 -24.71 5.69
C SER A 49 -10.73 -25.09 5.82
N SER A 50 -11.12 -25.59 6.99
CA SER A 50 -12.54 -25.73 7.38
C SER A 50 -13.11 -24.44 7.99
N TYR A 51 -12.43 -23.30 7.87
CA TYR A 51 -12.88 -22.03 8.41
C TYR A 51 -14.11 -21.52 7.65
N HIS A 52 -15.14 -21.13 8.41
CA HIS A 52 -16.36 -20.53 7.88
C HIS A 52 -16.54 -19.10 8.43
N GLY A 53 -16.92 -18.17 7.57
CA GLY A 53 -17.20 -16.78 7.91
C GLY A 53 -16.27 -15.79 7.20
N SER A 54 -16.43 -14.50 7.54
CA SER A 54 -15.64 -13.43 6.94
C SER A 54 -14.29 -13.27 7.62
N ILE A 55 -13.27 -12.91 6.84
CA ILE A 55 -11.96 -12.54 7.37
C ILE A 55 -11.34 -11.41 6.55
N ASN A 56 -10.73 -10.47 7.26
CA ASN A 56 -9.96 -9.38 6.64
C ASN A 56 -8.62 -9.91 6.15
N VAL A 57 -8.30 -9.67 4.87
CA VAL A 57 -7.02 -10.06 4.26
C VAL A 57 -6.23 -8.82 3.87
N GLY A 58 -5.05 -8.67 4.47
CA GLY A 58 -4.15 -7.54 4.28
C GLY A 58 -2.81 -7.80 4.98
N LYS A 59 -1.87 -6.86 4.88
CA LYS A 59 -0.55 -6.99 5.55
C LYS A 59 -0.10 -5.73 6.26
N GLU A 60 -0.06 -4.59 5.57
CA GLU A 60 0.53 -3.36 6.10
C GLU A 60 -0.42 -2.18 5.89
N ASN A 61 -0.85 -1.53 6.98
CA ASN A 61 -1.49 -0.23 6.93
C ASN A 61 -0.41 0.84 6.79
N VAL A 62 -0.42 1.60 5.70
CA VAL A 62 0.64 2.55 5.34
C VAL A 62 0.05 3.83 4.77
N SER A 63 0.65 4.96 5.11
CA SER A 63 0.28 6.28 4.61
C SER A 63 0.82 6.56 3.21
N LEU A 64 0.19 7.48 2.48
CA LEU A 64 0.68 7.88 1.16
C LEU A 64 2.09 8.48 1.23
N LEU A 65 2.39 9.21 2.31
CA LEU A 65 3.71 9.78 2.54
C LEU A 65 4.77 8.70 2.75
N GLU A 66 4.46 7.65 3.52
CA GLU A 66 5.37 6.52 3.71
C GLU A 66 5.61 5.76 2.40
N ILE A 67 4.58 5.55 1.58
CA ILE A 67 4.74 4.92 0.26
C ILE A 67 5.68 5.77 -0.60
N ALA A 68 5.46 7.08 -0.69
CA ALA A 68 6.32 7.98 -1.47
C ALA A 68 7.79 7.93 -1.00
N ASN A 69 8.02 7.97 0.30
CA ASN A 69 9.36 7.85 0.89
C ASN A 69 10.02 6.50 0.56
N LYS A 70 9.29 5.38 0.69
CA LYS A 70 9.78 4.04 0.32
C LYS A 70 10.16 3.98 -1.16
N LEU A 71 9.35 4.56 -2.05
CA LEU A 71 9.61 4.57 -3.49
C LEU A 71 10.86 5.41 -3.84
N ILE A 72 11.02 6.61 -3.26
CA ILE A 72 12.23 7.43 -3.44
C ILE A 72 13.46 6.70 -2.93
N LYS A 73 13.38 6.04 -1.77
CA LYS A 73 14.49 5.25 -1.23
C LYS A 73 14.95 4.15 -2.19
N ILE A 74 14.02 3.50 -2.89
CA ILE A 74 14.31 2.34 -3.76
C ILE A 74 14.69 2.77 -5.19
N LYS A 75 14.08 3.84 -5.71
CA LYS A 75 14.15 4.21 -7.14
C LYS A 75 14.58 5.65 -7.41
N GLY A 76 14.65 6.48 -6.38
CA GLY A 76 15.04 7.89 -6.49
C GLY A 76 16.55 8.09 -6.40
N ASN A 77 16.92 9.37 -6.33
CA ASN A 77 18.28 9.87 -6.15
C ASN A 77 18.28 10.98 -5.09
N LYS A 78 19.44 11.62 -4.88
CA LYS A 78 19.60 12.67 -3.86
C LYS A 78 18.77 13.93 -4.13
N GLN A 79 18.31 14.14 -5.36
CA GLN A 79 17.49 15.28 -5.77
C GLN A 79 15.99 14.95 -5.81
N SER A 80 15.61 13.69 -5.64
CA SER A 80 14.21 13.28 -5.60
C SER A 80 13.50 13.92 -4.43
N LYS A 81 12.31 14.45 -4.65
CA LYS A 81 11.54 15.16 -3.62
C LYS A 81 10.07 14.77 -3.58
N ILE A 82 9.44 15.01 -2.45
CA ILE A 82 8.00 14.88 -2.26
C ILE A 82 7.38 16.27 -2.27
N LYS A 83 6.35 16.46 -3.08
CA LYS A 83 5.55 17.69 -3.11
C LYS A 83 4.18 17.43 -2.51
N LEU A 84 3.88 18.10 -1.41
CA LEU A 84 2.54 18.10 -0.82
C LEU A 84 1.60 18.98 -1.66
N ILE A 85 0.40 18.50 -1.93
CA ILE A 85 -0.66 19.22 -2.61
C ILE A 85 -1.80 19.38 -1.60
N GLU A 86 -2.20 20.61 -1.26
CA GLU A 86 -3.14 20.88 -0.15
C GLU A 86 -4.50 20.17 -0.33
N GLU A 87 -4.96 20.10 -1.57
CA GLU A 87 -6.17 19.38 -1.94
C GLU A 87 -5.99 17.86 -1.76
N GLY A 88 -7.02 17.18 -1.28
CA GLY A 88 -7.02 15.73 -1.22
C GLY A 88 -7.83 15.15 -0.07
N LYS A 89 -8.21 13.88 -0.23
CA LYS A 89 -8.85 13.10 0.83
C LYS A 89 -7.85 12.78 1.92
N LYS A 90 -8.28 12.95 3.18
CA LYS A 90 -7.51 12.63 4.40
C LYS A 90 -8.03 11.37 5.10
N GLU A 91 -8.90 10.60 4.43
CA GLU A 91 -9.50 9.37 4.95
C GLU A 91 -8.41 8.36 5.36
N LYS A 92 -8.58 7.71 6.51
CA LYS A 92 -7.68 6.67 7.00
C LYS A 92 -8.38 5.33 6.93
N PHE A 93 -7.96 4.46 6.02
CA PHE A 93 -8.43 3.08 5.97
C PHE A 93 -7.42 2.20 6.72
N ILE A 94 -7.85 1.72 7.88
CA ILE A 94 -7.09 0.80 8.73
C ILE A 94 -7.80 -0.54 8.71
N LEU A 95 -7.13 -1.55 8.18
CA LEU A 95 -7.64 -2.91 8.16
C LEU A 95 -7.04 -3.67 9.34
N ASP A 96 -7.92 -4.17 10.22
CA ASP A 96 -7.53 -5.08 11.29
C ASP A 96 -7.43 -6.51 10.74
N THR A 97 -6.23 -7.08 10.80
CA THR A 97 -5.91 -8.44 10.35
C THR A 97 -5.51 -9.36 11.52
N SER A 98 -5.79 -8.97 12.76
CA SER A 98 -5.50 -9.76 13.97
C SER A 98 -5.98 -11.20 13.84
N LYS A 99 -7.25 -11.40 13.48
CA LYS A 99 -7.86 -12.72 13.27
C LYS A 99 -7.14 -13.57 12.22
N LEU A 100 -6.66 -12.95 11.13
CA LEU A 100 -5.91 -13.64 10.09
C LEU A 100 -4.56 -14.13 10.61
N ASN A 101 -3.87 -13.27 11.36
CA ASN A 101 -2.56 -13.59 11.92
C ASN A 101 -2.66 -14.76 12.93
N GLU A 102 -3.69 -14.75 13.78
CA GLU A 102 -3.97 -15.84 14.71
C GLU A 102 -4.24 -17.17 13.99
N LEU A 103 -5.02 -17.14 12.90
CA LEU A 103 -5.41 -18.35 12.16
C LEU A 103 -4.25 -18.98 11.39
N ILE A 104 -3.42 -18.16 10.75
CA ILE A 104 -2.35 -18.65 9.85
C ILE A 104 -1.03 -18.90 10.62
N LYS A 105 -0.92 -18.45 11.89
CA LYS A 105 0.29 -18.59 12.73
C LYS A 105 1.58 -18.22 11.96
N LEU A 106 1.55 -17.11 11.22
CA LEU A 106 2.74 -16.51 10.62
C LEU A 106 3.49 -15.65 11.63
#